data_AF-A0A965STJ2-F1
#
_entry.id   AF-A0A965STJ2-F1
#
_cell.length_a   1.000
_cell.length_b   1.000
_cell.length_c   1.000
_cell.angle_alpha   90.00
_cell.angle_beta   90.00
_cell.angle_gamma   90.00
#
_symmetry.space_group_name_H-M   'P 1'
#
loop_
_entity.id
_entity.type
_entity.pdbx_description
1 polymer ?
#
loop_
_entity_poly.entity_id
_entity_poly.type
_entity_poly.pdbx_seq_one_letter_code
_entity_poly.pdbx_strand_id
1 'polypeptide(L)'
;MKNNLRFSIDYGHLIFLIIISAWVIWYWMNARSVSTSPENLLIIQPVSIGILILAVCILPQCFRSADIPDELKPEPLSTVEFLKIVAVMLAMAGLVYLMFTIGFDVGVLFFSAISTIICGERRPLFVGLFSIVTTLVIVKGYQLLITFPMPNLFL
;
A
#
# COMPACT_ATOMS: atom_id res chain seq x y z
N MET A 1 -23.48 -22.44 33.86
CA MET A 1 -23.33 -22.24 32.40
C MET A 1 -21.86 -22.00 32.11
N LYS A 2 -21.16 -23.00 31.57
CA LYS A 2 -19.73 -22.92 31.23
C LYS A 2 -19.66 -22.29 29.83
N ASN A 3 -19.48 -20.98 29.75
CA ASN A 3 -19.19 -20.33 28.47
C ASN A 3 -17.78 -20.76 28.05
N ASN A 4 -17.70 -21.86 27.31
CA ASN A 4 -16.49 -22.24 26.60
C ASN A 4 -16.33 -21.23 25.45
N LEU A 5 -15.73 -20.07 25.73
CA LEU A 5 -15.30 -19.14 24.70
C LEU A 5 -14.28 -19.88 23.81
N ARG A 6 -14.74 -20.48 22.72
CA ARG A 6 -13.89 -21.09 21.70
C ARG A 6 -13.30 -19.95 20.89
N PHE A 7 -12.11 -19.51 21.28
CA PHE A 7 -11.28 -18.65 20.46
C PHE A 7 -10.82 -19.44 19.23
N SER A 8 -11.17 -18.95 18.04
CA SER A 8 -10.61 -19.43 16.78
C SER A 8 -9.53 -18.45 16.34
N ILE A 9 -8.33 -18.95 16.08
CA ILE A 9 -7.22 -18.13 15.59
C ILE A 9 -7.26 -18.15 14.06
N ASP A 10 -7.34 -16.97 13.44
CA ASP A 10 -7.07 -16.84 12.00
C ASP A 10 -5.56 -16.83 11.79
N TYR A 11 -4.99 -18.03 11.61
CA TYR A 11 -3.56 -18.20 11.37
C TYR A 11 -3.08 -17.51 10.10
N GLY A 12 -3.92 -17.38 9.07
CA GLY A 12 -3.57 -16.73 7.81
C GLY A 12 -3.32 -15.23 8.02
N HIS A 13 -4.29 -14.54 8.62
CA HIS A 13 -4.14 -13.13 8.98
C HIS A 13 -2.99 -12.91 9.97
N LEU A 14 -2.84 -13.78 10.97
CA LEU A 14 -1.79 -13.64 11.98
C LEU A 14 -0.39 -13.79 11.36
N ILE A 15 -0.17 -14.80 10.52
CA ILE A 15 1.12 -15.00 9.82
C ILE A 15 1.42 -13.80 8.91
N PHE A 16 0.43 -13.34 8.15
CA PHE A 16 0.59 -12.18 7.28
C PHE A 16 1.00 -10.93 8.08
N LEU A 17 0.32 -10.66 9.19
CA LEU A 17 0.60 -9.52 10.07
C LEU A 17 2.00 -9.61 10.69
N ILE A 18 2.43 -10.81 11.11
CA ILE A 18 3.79 -11.06 11.61
C ILE A 18 4.83 -10.78 10.53
N ILE A 19 4.64 -11.31 9.32
CA ILE A 19 5.59 -11.13 8.21
C ILE A 19 5.75 -9.65 7.86
N ILE A 20 4.64 -8.93 7.66
CA ILE A 20 4.67 -7.51 7.33
C ILE A 20 5.31 -6.70 8.46
N SER A 21 4.94 -6.96 9.72
CA SER A 21 5.50 -6.24 10.86
C SER A 21 7.00 -6.50 11.01
N ALA A 22 7.44 -7.75 10.87
CA ALA A 22 8.85 -8.11 10.92
C ALA A 22 9.64 -7.44 9.79
N TRP A 23 9.10 -7.42 8.57
CA TRP A 23 9.72 -6.76 7.43
C TRP A 23 9.87 -5.26 7.65
N VAL A 24 8.82 -4.60 8.13
CA VAL A 24 8.82 -3.15 8.42
C VAL A 24 9.81 -2.82 9.53
N ILE A 25 9.84 -3.59 10.62
CA ILE A 25 10.80 -3.39 11.72
C ILE A 25 12.22 -3.56 11.21
N TRP A 26 12.49 -4.64 10.47
CA TRP A 26 13.81 -4.91 9.91
C TRP A 26 14.28 -3.78 8.98
N TYR A 27 13.43 -3.37 8.03
CA TYR A 27 13.77 -2.30 7.09
C TYR A 27 13.98 -0.95 7.80
N TRP A 28 13.14 -0.63 8.78
CA TRP A 28 13.26 0.61 9.55
C TRP A 28 14.53 0.63 10.40
N MET A 29 14.86 -0.47 11.08
CA MET A 29 16.12 -0.61 11.82
C MET A 29 17.34 -0.50 10.90
N ASN A 30 17.27 -1.14 9.72
CA ASN A 30 18.33 -1.06 8.73
C ASN A 30 18.55 0.39 8.26
N ALA A 31 17.49 1.10 7.88
CA ALA A 31 17.56 2.51 7.49
C ALA A 31 18.17 3.41 8.59
N ARG A 32 17.77 3.20 9.86
CA ARG A 32 18.34 3.94 11.00
C ARG A 32 19.80 3.61 11.26
N SER A 33 20.24 2.39 10.97
CA SER A 33 21.64 1.99 11.15
C SER A 33 22.58 2.66 10.15
N VAL A 34 22.07 3.04 8.97
CA VAL A 34 22.84 3.76 7.94
C VAL A 34 22.90 5.26 8.23
N SER A 35 21.76 5.90 8.50
CA SER A 35 21.71 7.31 8.87
C SER A 35 20.46 7.63 9.70
N THR A 36 20.65 8.44 10.74
CA THR A 36 19.57 8.95 11.59
C THR A 36 19.18 10.39 11.25
N SER A 37 19.70 10.93 10.14
CA SER A 37 19.36 12.28 9.71
C SER A 37 17.87 12.37 9.31
N PRO A 38 17.19 13.49 9.62
CA PRO A 38 15.78 13.66 9.26
C PRO A 38 15.51 13.51 7.77
N GLU A 39 16.45 13.88 6.91
CA GLU A 39 16.34 13.77 5.46
C GLU A 39 16.27 12.30 5.00
N ASN A 40 17.06 11.42 5.63
CA ASN A 40 17.07 9.99 5.32
C ASN A 40 15.83 9.27 5.87
N LEU A 41 15.34 9.69 7.03
CA LEU A 41 14.21 9.04 7.72
C LEU A 41 12.86 9.69 7.42
N LEU A 42 12.84 10.78 6.64
CA LEU A 42 11.69 11.64 6.38
C LEU A 42 10.41 10.86 6.04
N ILE A 43 10.53 9.86 5.18
CA ILE A 43 9.41 9.01 4.74
C ILE A 43 9.40 7.69 5.51
N ILE A 44 10.56 7.04 5.64
CA ILE A 44 10.66 5.68 6.19
C ILE A 44 10.12 5.62 7.62
N GLN A 45 10.50 6.58 8.47
CA GLN A 45 10.13 6.57 9.88
C GLN A 45 8.62 6.76 10.14
N PRO A 46 7.96 7.83 9.65
CA PRO A 46 6.53 8.00 9.90
C PRO A 46 5.68 6.88 9.28
N VAL A 47 6.05 6.39 8.09
CA VAL A 47 5.35 5.27 7.44
C VAL A 47 5.49 3.98 8.24
N SER A 48 6.71 3.66 8.71
CA SER A 48 6.94 2.46 9.54
C SER A 48 6.12 2.51 10.83
N ILE A 49 6.11 3.66 11.51
CA ILE A 49 5.31 3.85 12.73
C ILE A 49 3.81 3.67 12.43
N GLY A 50 3.31 4.29 11.37
CA GLY A 50 1.91 4.17 10.97
C GLY A 50 1.50 2.72 10.68
N ILE A 51 2.32 1.97 9.94
CA ILE A 51 2.06 0.56 9.65
C ILE A 51 2.04 -0.27 10.94
N LEU A 52 2.97 -0.03 11.86
CA LEU A 52 3.01 -0.77 13.13
C LEU A 52 1.81 -0.45 14.03
N ILE A 53 1.34 0.80 14.06
CA ILE A 53 0.10 1.17 14.76
C ILE A 53 -1.09 0.41 14.16
N LEU A 54 -1.23 0.41 12.83
CA LEU A 54 -2.29 -0.32 12.14
C LEU A 54 -2.23 -1.82 12.44
N ALA A 55 -1.03 -2.41 12.43
CA ALA A 55 -0.81 -3.81 12.77
C ALA A 55 -1.30 -4.12 14.20
N VAL A 56 -0.98 -3.25 15.17
CA VAL A 56 -1.48 -3.39 16.55
C VAL A 56 -3.00 -3.26 16.62
N CYS A 57 -3.61 -2.34 15.86
CA CYS A 57 -5.07 -2.19 15.80
C CYS A 57 -5.78 -3.39 15.17
N ILE A 58 -5.14 -4.09 14.22
CA ILE A 58 -5.70 -5.25 13.52
C ILE A 58 -5.47 -6.54 14.31
N LEU A 59 -4.40 -6.64 15.11
CA LEU A 59 -4.02 -7.83 15.86
C LEU A 59 -5.17 -8.48 16.68
N PRO A 60 -6.05 -7.73 17.39
CA PRO A 60 -7.18 -8.32 18.11
C PRO A 60 -8.16 -9.07 17.20
N GLN A 61 -8.26 -8.69 15.92
CA GLN A 61 -9.16 -9.33 14.97
C GLN A 61 -8.71 -10.76 14.61
N CYS A 62 -7.41 -11.05 14.75
CA CYS A 62 -6.86 -12.40 14.54
C CYS A 62 -7.31 -13.41 15.61
N PHE A 63 -7.73 -12.93 16.79
CA PHE A 63 -8.12 -13.75 17.95
C PHE A 63 -9.64 -13.70 18.19
N ARG A 64 -10.43 -13.81 17.12
CA ARG A 64 -11.90 -13.68 17.19
C ARG A 64 -12.58 -14.96 17.72
N SER A 65 -13.68 -14.78 18.46
CA SER A 65 -14.55 -15.87 18.90
C SER A 65 -15.22 -16.53 17.69
N ALA A 66 -15.39 -17.86 17.69
CA ALA A 66 -16.01 -18.59 16.58
C ALA A 66 -17.50 -18.25 16.34
N ASP A 67 -18.14 -17.55 17.29
CA ASP A 67 -19.58 -17.25 17.32
C ASP A 67 -19.93 -15.84 16.79
N ILE A 68 -19.24 -15.38 15.74
CA ILE A 68 -19.63 -14.12 15.06
C ILE A 68 -20.84 -14.41 14.17
N PRO A 69 -21.92 -13.60 14.24
CA PRO A 69 -23.04 -13.68 13.30
C PRO A 69 -22.56 -13.72 11.85
N ASP A 70 -23.15 -14.58 11.01
CA ASP A 70 -22.72 -14.76 9.62
C ASP A 70 -22.66 -13.45 8.82
N GLU A 71 -23.48 -12.45 9.18
CA GLU A 71 -23.51 -11.11 8.60
C GLU A 71 -22.24 -10.27 8.84
N LEU A 72 -21.43 -10.63 9.85
CA LEU A 72 -20.19 -9.94 10.20
C LEU A 72 -18.94 -10.72 9.78
N LYS A 73 -19.11 -11.85 9.08
CA LYS A 73 -17.99 -12.60 8.48
C LYS A 73 -17.54 -11.88 7.20
N PRO A 74 -16.22 -11.76 6.95
CA PRO A 74 -15.74 -11.19 5.70
C PRO A 74 -16.28 -12.00 4.51
N GLU A 75 -16.77 -11.33 3.49
CA GLU A 75 -17.12 -12.00 2.24
C GLU A 75 -15.86 -12.66 1.65
N PRO A 76 -15.98 -13.90 1.13
CA PRO A 76 -14.85 -14.55 0.48
C PRO A 76 -14.42 -13.75 -0.74
N LEU A 77 -13.11 -13.54 -0.88
CA LEU A 77 -12.53 -12.79 -2.00
C LEU A 77 -13.01 -13.38 -3.33
N SER A 78 -13.72 -12.58 -4.13
CA SER A 78 -14.21 -13.03 -5.43
C SER A 78 -13.07 -13.14 -6.44
N THR A 79 -13.20 -14.03 -7.43
CA THR A 79 -12.20 -14.15 -8.52
C THR A 79 -11.98 -12.84 -9.25
N VAL A 80 -13.03 -12.02 -9.39
CA VAL A 80 -12.96 -10.71 -10.05
C VAL A 80 -12.13 -9.73 -9.22
N GLU A 81 -12.35 -9.68 -7.91
CA GLU A 81 -11.55 -8.84 -7.01
C GLU A 81 -10.09 -9.29 -6.97
N PHE A 82 -9.86 -10.60 -6.90
CA PHE A 82 -8.52 -11.16 -6.98
C PHE A 82 -7.81 -10.72 -8.27
N LEU A 83 -8.49 -10.80 -9.42
CA LEU A 83 -7.91 -10.38 -10.70
C LEU A 83 -7.65 -8.87 -10.75
N LYS A 84 -8.52 -8.05 -10.15
CA LYS A 84 -8.28 -6.60 -10.00
C LYS A 84 -7.03 -6.33 -9.16
N ILE A 85 -6.86 -7.03 -8.03
CA ILE A 85 -5.67 -6.90 -7.17
C ILE A 85 -4.41 -7.25 -7.96
N VAL A 86 -4.42 -8.36 -8.71
CA VAL A 86 -3.33 -8.75 -9.61
C VAL A 86 -3.05 -7.69 -10.68
N ALA A 87 -4.09 -7.15 -11.30
CA ALA A 87 -3.94 -6.10 -12.32
C ALA A 87 -3.31 -4.81 -11.75
N VAL A 88 -3.69 -4.40 -10.54
CA VAL A 88 -3.06 -3.24 -9.87
C VAL A 88 -1.60 -3.54 -9.51
N MET A 89 -1.29 -4.76 -9.04
CA MET A 89 0.11 -5.18 -8.79
C MET A 89 0.96 -5.12 -10.07
N LEU A 90 0.42 -5.56 -11.20
CA LEU A 90 1.09 -5.46 -12.49
C LEU A 90 1.24 -4.00 -12.95
N ALA A 91 0.24 -3.15 -12.72
CA ALA A 91 0.35 -1.72 -13.00
C ALA A 91 1.44 -1.06 -12.14
N MET A 92 1.59 -1.47 -10.87
CA MET A 92 2.67 -1.02 -9.99
C MET A 92 4.05 -1.46 -10.51
N ALA A 93 4.18 -2.70 -10.98
CA ALA A 93 5.41 -3.15 -11.63
C ALA A 93 5.72 -2.31 -12.89
N GLY A 94 4.69 -1.99 -13.67
CA GLY A 94 4.78 -1.09 -14.81
C GLY A 94 5.25 0.32 -14.43
N LEU A 95 4.75 0.89 -13.32
CA LEU A 95 5.22 2.17 -12.78
C LEU A 95 6.72 2.12 -12.51
N VAL A 96 7.18 1.12 -11.76
CA VAL A 96 8.60 0.97 -11.39
C VAL A 96 9.46 0.89 -12.66
N TYR A 97 9.03 0.12 -13.66
CA TYR A 97 9.75 0.01 -14.93
C TYR A 97 9.78 1.34 -15.72
N LEU A 98 8.63 2.00 -15.88
CA LEU A 98 8.50 3.25 -16.63
C LEU A 98 9.29 4.39 -16.00
N MET A 99 9.31 4.43 -14.67
CA MET A 99 10.00 5.45 -13.90
C MET A 99 11.51 5.51 -14.19
N PHE A 100 12.16 4.37 -14.46
CA PHE A 100 13.59 4.32 -14.80
C PHE A 100 13.88 4.37 -16.31
N THR A 101 12.91 4.08 -17.17
CA THR A 101 13.12 3.95 -18.62
C THR A 101 12.64 5.15 -19.42
N ILE A 102 11.50 5.73 -19.05
CA ILE A 102 10.87 6.86 -19.79
C ILE A 102 10.89 8.12 -18.93
N GLY A 103 10.42 8.01 -17.69
CA GLY A 103 10.31 9.13 -16.77
C GLY A 103 9.33 8.86 -15.65
N PHE A 104 9.62 9.41 -14.47
CA PHE A 104 8.80 9.26 -13.27
C PHE A 104 7.41 9.86 -13.45
N ASP A 105 7.33 11.04 -14.06
CA ASP A 105 6.08 11.73 -14.39
C ASP A 105 5.15 10.90 -15.30
N VAL A 106 5.69 10.31 -16.36
CA VAL A 106 4.95 9.43 -17.26
C VAL A 106 4.50 8.17 -16.54
N GLY A 107 5.38 7.57 -15.74
CA GLY A 107 5.06 6.40 -14.92
C GLY A 107 3.87 6.65 -14.01
N VAL A 108 3.90 7.74 -13.22
CA VAL A 108 2.84 8.09 -12.27
C VAL A 108 1.53 8.38 -13.00
N LEU A 109 1.58 9.04 -14.17
CA LEU A 109 0.39 9.36 -14.96
C LEU A 109 -0.34 8.09 -15.41
N PHE A 110 0.39 7.17 -16.05
CA PHE A 110 -0.21 5.92 -16.54
C PHE A 110 -0.64 5.01 -15.40
N PHE A 111 0.17 4.89 -14.33
CA PHE A 111 -0.21 4.11 -13.16
C PHE A 111 -1.51 4.61 -12.54
N SER A 112 -1.64 5.93 -12.36
CA SER A 112 -2.85 6.53 -11.80
C SER A 112 -4.07 6.29 -12.68
N ALA A 113 -3.92 6.47 -14.00
CA ALA A 113 -5.01 6.26 -14.95
C ALA A 113 -5.46 4.80 -14.98
N ILE A 114 -4.51 3.86 -15.12
CA ILE A 114 -4.78 2.42 -15.17
C ILE A 114 -5.41 1.95 -13.86
N SER A 115 -4.86 2.34 -12.71
CA SER A 115 -5.40 1.95 -11.40
C SER A 115 -6.83 2.43 -11.21
N THR A 116 -7.13 3.67 -11.57
CA THR A 116 -8.49 4.24 -11.45
C THR A 116 -9.48 3.48 -12.33
N ILE A 117 -9.08 3.09 -13.55
CA ILE A 117 -9.89 2.27 -14.46
C ILE A 117 -10.13 0.87 -13.89
N ILE A 118 -9.10 0.23 -13.31
CA ILE A 118 -9.22 -1.10 -12.68
C ILE A 118 -10.17 -1.05 -11.48
N CYS A 119 -10.09 0.01 -10.67
CA CYS A 119 -10.98 0.25 -9.54
C CYS A 119 -12.43 0.53 -9.96
N GLY A 120 -12.68 0.75 -11.26
CA GLY A 120 -14.02 0.79 -11.84
C GLY A 120 -14.50 2.18 -12.26
N GLU A 121 -13.66 3.21 -12.16
CA GLU A 121 -14.02 4.52 -12.70
C GLU A 121 -14.03 4.46 -14.22
N ARG A 122 -15.15 4.86 -14.83
CA ARG A 122 -15.37 4.76 -16.28
C ARG A 122 -15.45 6.12 -16.96
N ARG A 123 -15.50 7.22 -16.21
CA ARG A 123 -15.64 8.57 -16.77
C ARG A 123 -14.26 9.11 -17.19
N PRO A 124 -13.97 9.24 -18.51
CA PRO A 124 -12.62 9.56 -18.97
C PRO A 124 -12.12 10.92 -18.50
N LEU A 125 -13.03 11.90 -18.33
CA LEU A 125 -12.70 13.21 -17.80
C LEU A 125 -12.17 13.14 -16.37
N PHE A 126 -12.79 12.33 -15.51
CA PHE A 126 -12.36 12.18 -14.12
C PHE A 126 -11.09 11.34 -14.01
N VAL A 127 -10.97 10.28 -14.81
CA VAL A 127 -9.72 9.48 -14.88
C VAL A 127 -8.55 10.37 -15.30
N GLY A 128 -8.72 11.16 -16.37
CA GLY A 128 -7.69 12.06 -16.88
C GLY A 128 -7.32 13.13 -15.86
N LEU A 129 -8.31 13.84 -15.31
CA LEU A 129 -8.09 14.89 -14.32
C LEU A 129 -7.39 14.36 -13.07
N PHE A 130 -7.89 13.25 -12.51
CA PHE A 130 -7.29 12.62 -11.32
C PHE A 130 -5.84 12.22 -11.58
N SER A 131 -5.55 11.62 -12.74
CA SER A 131 -4.21 11.18 -13.08
C SER A 131 -3.24 12.35 -13.25
N ILE A 132 -3.66 13.41 -13.94
CA ILE A 132 -2.82 14.61 -14.13
C ILE A 132 -2.53 15.29 -12.79
N VAL A 133 -3.56 15.51 -11.96
CA VAL A 133 -3.41 16.14 -10.65
C VAL A 133 -2.51 15.28 -9.76
N THR A 134 -2.70 13.96 -9.74
CA THR A 134 -1.88 13.03 -8.97
C THR A 134 -0.42 13.08 -9.43
N THR A 135 -0.17 13.06 -10.74
CA THR A 135 1.19 13.20 -11.28
C THR A 135 1.85 14.50 -10.83
N LEU A 136 1.16 15.64 -10.93
CA LEU A 136 1.71 16.92 -10.52
C LEU A 136 2.06 16.93 -9.02
N VAL A 137 1.14 16.47 -8.18
CA VAL A 137 1.33 16.43 -6.72
C VAL A 137 2.47 15.49 -6.33
N ILE A 138 2.50 14.29 -6.89
CA ILE A 138 3.51 13.28 -6.55
C ILE A 138 4.89 13.65 -7.07
N VAL A 139 5.00 14.11 -8.33
CA VAL A 139 6.29 14.46 -8.94
C VAL A 139 6.87 15.70 -8.26
N LYS A 140 6.07 16.76 -8.06
CA LYS A 140 6.55 17.96 -7.38
C LYS A 140 6.80 17.70 -5.89
N GLY A 141 5.97 16.91 -5.23
CA GLY A 141 6.21 16.46 -3.86
C GLY A 141 7.54 15.72 -3.74
N TYR A 142 7.83 14.80 -4.67
CA TYR A 142 9.11 14.10 -4.72
C TYR A 142 10.29 15.07 -4.92
N GLN A 143 10.21 15.98 -5.90
CA GLN A 143 11.27 16.98 -6.17
C GLN A 143 11.53 17.91 -4.97
N LEU A 144 10.52 18.20 -4.15
CA LEU A 144 10.66 19.03 -2.95
C LEU A 144 11.26 18.27 -1.77
N LEU A 145 10.97 16.98 -1.64
CA LEU A 145 11.36 16.17 -0.48
C LEU A 145 12.69 15.45 -0.69
N ILE A 146 13.03 15.11 -1.92
CA ILE A 146 14.17 14.25 -2.26
C ILE A 146 15.11 14.99 -3.21
N THR A 147 16.39 15.05 -2.82
CA THR A 147 17.45 15.70 -3.61
C THR A 147 17.93 14.85 -4.79
N PHE A 148 17.53 13.58 -4.85
CA PHE A 148 17.90 12.67 -5.93
C PHE A 148 17.20 13.08 -7.24
N PRO A 149 17.94 13.36 -8.32
CA PRO A 149 17.35 13.76 -9.60
C PRO A 149 16.72 12.55 -10.29
N MET A 150 15.40 12.46 -10.23
CA MET A 150 14.65 11.46 -11.00
C MET A 150 14.49 11.92 -12.46
N PRO A 151 14.67 11.01 -13.43
CA PRO A 151 14.39 11.33 -14.83
C PRO A 151 12.90 11.61 -14.97
N ASN A 152 12.57 12.77 -15.54
CA ASN A 152 11.22 13.14 -15.94
C ASN A 152 11.24 13.46 -17.44
N LEU A 153 10.13 13.19 -18.13
CA LEU A 153 10.02 13.51 -19.54
C LEU A 153 9.54 14.94 -19.77
N PHE A 154 8.67 15.46 -18.90
CA PHE A 154 8.01 16.76 -19.06
C PHE A 154 8.14 17.70 -17.85
N LEU A 155 8.18 17.19 -16.60
CA LEU A 155 8.06 17.98 -15.34
C LEU A 155 9.35 18.20 -14.55
#